data_AF-A0AAW7MCI9-F1
#
_entry.id   AF-A0AAW7MCI9-F1
#
_cell.length_a   1.000
_cell.length_b   1.000
_cell.length_c   1.000
_cell.angle_alpha   90.00
_cell.angle_beta   90.00
_cell.angle_gamma   90.00
#
_symmetry.space_group_name_H-M   'P 1'
#
loop_
_entity.id
_entity.type
_entity.pdbx_description
1 polymer ?
#
loop_
_entity_poly.entity_id
_entity_poly.type
_entity_poly.pdbx_seq_one_letter_code
_entity_poly.pdbx_strand_id
1 'polypeptide(L)' 'MNDLLLALKENVNLAILTNGKDEEQNIKIDNLNVRSLFEENIFISQNIGYEKPDSQAFLNVTSKMHTPPEECLFIGIL' A
#
# COMPACT_ATOMS: atom_id res chain seq x y z
N MET A 1 12.99 7.69 -12.20
CA MET A 1 11.87 6.73 -12.32
C MET A 1 12.20 5.54 -11.41
N ASN A 2 11.24 4.93 -10.73
CA ASN A 2 11.53 3.89 -9.73
C ASN A 2 11.56 2.51 -10.40
N ASP A 3 12.69 2.17 -11.01
CA ASP A 3 12.84 1.03 -11.94
C ASP A 3 12.45 -0.32 -11.32
N LEU A 4 12.71 -0.51 -10.01
CA LEU A 4 12.30 -1.72 -9.29
C LEU A 4 10.77 -1.87 -9.24
N LEU A 5 10.04 -0.80 -8.92
CA LEU A 5 8.58 -0.86 -8.86
C LEU A 5 7.97 -1.08 -10.23
N LEU A 6 8.58 -0.52 -11.29
CA LEU A 6 8.14 -0.76 -12.66
C LEU A 6 8.30 -2.24 -13.06
N ALA A 7 9.48 -2.83 -12.78
CA ALA A 7 9.73 -4.24 -13.06
C ALA A 7 8.79 -5.17 -12.27
N LEU A 8 8.48 -4.84 -11.01
CA LEU A 8 7.53 -5.62 -10.21
C LEU A 8 6.11 -5.52 -10.74
N LYS A 9 5.66 -4.33 -11.17
CA LYS A 9 4.31 -4.09 -11.69
C LYS A 9 3.97 -4.93 -12.94
N GLU A 10 4.98 -5.45 -13.65
CA GLU A 10 4.77 -6.37 -14.78
C GLU A 10 4.24 -7.75 -14.35
N ASN A 11 4.47 -8.17 -13.10
CA ASN A 11 4.20 -9.54 -12.65
C ASN A 11 3.34 -9.62 -11.38
N VAL A 12 3.26 -8.55 -10.60
CA VAL A 12 2.50 -8.53 -9.34
C VAL A 12 1.69 -7.24 -9.19
N ASN A 13 0.58 -7.34 -8.45
CA ASN A 13 -0.15 -6.17 -8.00
C ASN A 13 0.64 -5.46 -6.90
N LEU A 14 0.67 -4.13 -6.95
CA LEU A 14 1.35 -3.30 -5.94
C LEU A 14 0.33 -2.55 -5.10
N ALA A 15 0.57 -2.47 -3.80
CA ALA A 15 -0.23 -1.70 -2.85
C ALA A 15 0.67 -0.95 -1.84
N ILE A 16 0.20 0.20 -1.36
CA ILE A 16 0.78 0.92 -0.23
C ILE A 16 -0.09 0.69 1.00
N LEU A 17 0.51 0.27 2.12
CA LEU A 17 -0.12 0.31 3.45
C LEU A 17 0.73 1.20 4.36
N THR A 18 0.19 2.35 4.77
CA THR A 18 0.90 3.35 5.60
C THR A 18 0.08 3.83 6.79
N ASN A 19 0.74 4.10 7.91
CA ASN A 19 0.10 4.69 9.08
C ASN A 19 0.18 6.22 8.99
N GLY A 20 -0.86 6.89 9.49
CA GLY A 20 -0.92 8.33 9.62
C GLY A 20 -2.18 8.92 8.98
N LYS A 21 -2.18 10.24 8.86
CA LYS A 21 -3.32 10.99 8.32
C LYS A 21 -3.36 10.94 6.80
N ASP A 22 -4.56 10.91 6.25
CA ASP A 22 -4.85 10.89 4.82
C ASP A 22 -4.10 12.00 4.08
N GLU A 23 -4.27 13.26 4.50
CA GLU A 23 -3.62 14.41 3.86
C GLU A 23 -2.09 14.31 3.86
N GLU A 24 -1.49 14.01 5.01
CA GLU A 24 -0.03 13.93 5.17
C GLU A 24 0.58 12.80 4.32
N GLN A 25 -0.10 11.65 4.23
CA GLN A 25 0.38 10.51 3.47
C GLN A 25 0.18 10.70 1.96
N ASN A 26 -0.94 11.28 1.54
CA ASN A 26 -1.15 11.64 0.13
C ASN A 26 -0.09 12.63 -0.35
N ILE A 27 0.22 13.67 0.42
CA ILE A 27 1.30 14.63 0.08
C ILE A 27 2.64 13.91 -0.13
N LYS A 28 3.01 12.96 0.74
CA LYS A 28 4.25 12.19 0.59
C LYS A 28 4.25 11.34 -0.69
N ILE A 29 3.15 10.64 -0.96
CA ILE A 29 3.00 9.78 -2.13
C ILE A 29 3.09 10.60 -3.43
N ASP A 30 2.46 11.77 -3.45
CA ASP A 30 2.46 12.67 -4.61
C ASP A 30 3.84 13.28 -4.85
N ASN A 31 4.52 13.73 -3.79
CA ASN A 31 5.89 14.24 -3.89
C ASN A 31 6.91 13.19 -4.37
N LEU A 32 6.65 11.92 -4.08
CA LEU A 32 7.46 10.80 -4.58
C LEU A 32 7.15 10.43 -6.04
N ASN A 33 6.08 10.99 -6.63
CA ASN A 33 5.62 10.68 -8.00
C ASN A 33 5.39 9.18 -8.24
N VAL A 34 4.90 8.46 -7.22
CA VAL A 34 4.63 7.01 -7.32
C VAL A 34 3.15 6.66 -7.40
N ARG A 35 2.23 7.62 -7.23
CA ARG A 35 0.78 7.35 -7.17
C ARG A 35 0.27 6.50 -8.33
N SER A 36 0.68 6.81 -9.56
CA SER A 36 0.26 6.08 -10.76
C SER A 36 0.72 4.61 -10.80
N LEU A 37 1.72 4.24 -9.99
CA LEU A 37 2.14 2.84 -9.86
C LEU A 37 1.16 2.02 -9.01
N PHE A 38 0.54 2.66 -8.02
CA PHE A 38 -0.35 2.00 -7.06
C PHE A 38 -1.83 2.23 -7.34
N GLU A 39 -2.19 3.20 -8.19
CA GLU A 39 -3.57 3.47 -8.62
C GLU A 39 -4.50 3.67 -7.40
N GLU A 40 -5.55 2.88 -7.25
CA GLU A 40 -6.45 2.86 -6.10
C GLU A 40 -5.94 2.06 -4.89
N ASN A 41 -4.83 1.33 -5.03
CA ASN A 41 -4.28 0.42 -4.02
C ASN A 41 -3.42 1.17 -2.98
N ILE A 42 -3.96 2.25 -2.44
CA ILE A 42 -3.34 3.09 -1.42
C ILE A 42 -4.20 3.05 -0.16
N PHE A 43 -3.67 2.40 0.88
CA PHE A 43 -4.34 2.14 2.13
C PHE A 43 -3.66 2.95 3.24
N ILE A 44 -4.35 4.00 3.70
CA ILE A 44 -3.89 4.89 4.76
C ILE A 44 -4.70 4.60 6.03
N SER A 45 -4.04 4.48 7.18
CA SER A 45 -4.68 4.05 8.42
C SER A 45 -5.90 4.88 8.83
N GLN A 46 -5.85 6.22 8.64
CA GLN A 46 -7.00 7.09 8.90
C GLN A 46 -8.24 6.69 8.11
N ASN A 47 -8.08 6.20 6.87
CA ASN A 47 -9.18 5.87 5.97
C ASN A 47 -9.73 4.47 6.24
N ILE A 48 -8.85 3.52 6.59
CA ILE A 48 -9.24 2.11 6.81
C ILE A 48 -9.61 1.81 8.27
N GLY A 49 -9.24 2.68 9.22
CA GLY A 49 -9.57 2.56 10.65
C GLY A 49 -8.63 1.66 11.46
N TYR A 50 -7.56 1.14 10.84
CA TYR A 50 -6.59 0.23 11.46
C TYR A 50 -5.16 0.66 11.14
N GLU A 51 -4.25 0.44 12.08
CA GLU A 51 -2.82 0.75 11.94
C GLU A 51 -1.97 -0.51 12.06
N LYS A 52 -0.88 -0.58 11.29
CA LYS A 52 0.16 -1.57 11.55
C LYS A 52 0.71 -1.34 12.97
N PRO A 53 1.00 -2.40 13.76
CA PRO A 53 1.07 -3.81 13.37
C PRO A 53 -0.23 -4.61 13.56
N ASP A 54 -1.40 -3.98 13.73
CA ASP A 54 -2.67 -4.72 13.82
C ASP A 54 -2.91 -5.55 12.55
N SER A 55 -3.18 -6.84 12.74
CA SER A 55 -3.59 -7.77 11.68
C SER A 55 -4.72 -7.24 10.80
N GLN A 56 -5.66 -6.47 11.36
CA GLN A 56 -6.78 -5.88 10.62
C GLN A 56 -6.33 -4.93 9.51
N ALA A 57 -5.21 -4.22 9.70
CA ALA A 57 -4.65 -3.36 8.65
C ALA A 57 -4.24 -4.17 7.43
N PHE A 58 -3.60 -5.33 7.63
CA PHE A 58 -3.18 -6.23 6.55
C PHE A 58 -4.37 -6.97 5.91
N LEU A 59 -5.29 -7.47 6.73
CA LEU A 59 -6.49 -8.18 6.26
C LEU A 59 -7.44 -7.26 5.47
N ASN A 60 -7.48 -5.97 5.80
CA ASN A 60 -8.24 -4.98 5.03
C ASN A 60 -7.67 -4.85 3.61
N VAL A 61 -6.35 -4.74 3.48
CA VAL A 61 -5.66 -4.68 2.18
C VAL A 61 -5.95 -5.93 1.37
N THR A 62 -5.70 -7.12 1.91
CA THR A 62 -5.86 -8.39 1.19
C THR A 62 -7.30 -8.60 0.73
N SER A 63 -8.28 -8.24 1.59
CA SER A 63 -9.70 -8.29 1.25
C SER A 63 -10.06 -7.33 0.11
N LYS A 64 -9.56 -6.10 0.11
CA LYS A 64 -9.85 -5.10 -0.93
C LYS A 64 -9.18 -5.44 -2.27
N MET A 65 -7.99 -6.02 -2.21
CA MET A 65 -7.25 -6.52 -3.36
C MET A 65 -7.82 -7.82 -3.94
N HIS A 66 -8.76 -8.48 -3.23
CA HIS A 66 -9.25 -9.81 -3.57
C HIS A 66 -8.10 -10.83 -3.72
N THR A 67 -7.05 -10.69 -2.91
CA THR A 67 -5.86 -11.55 -2.92
C THR A 67 -5.74 -12.21 -1.55
N PRO A 68 -5.55 -13.53 -1.47
CA PRO A 68 -5.44 -14.20 -0.18
C PRO A 68 -4.12 -13.81 0.54
N PRO A 69 -4.09 -13.72 1.88
CA PRO A 69 -2.90 -13.31 2.62
C PRO A 69 -1.65 -14.14 2.32
N GLU A 70 -1.81 -15.44 2.04
CA GLU A 70 -0.74 -16.37 1.68
C GLU A 70 -0.07 -16.05 0.32
N GLU A 71 -0.72 -15.26 -0.54
CA GLU A 71 -0.16 -14.77 -1.82
C GLU A 71 0.38 -13.34 -1.70
N CYS A 72 0.38 -12.76 -0.49
CA CYS A 72 0.83 -11.39 -0.26
C CYS A 72 2.22 -11.36 0.39
N LEU A 73 3.08 -10.46 -0.09
CA LEU A 73 4.36 -10.13 0.54
C LEU A 73 4.35 -8.68 1.01
N PHE A 74 4.47 -8.47 2.32
CA PHE A 74 4.65 -7.13 2.88
C PHE A 74 6.13 -6.76 2.94
N ILE A 75 6.50 -5.60 2.40
CA ILE A 75 7.86 -5.05 2.44
C ILE A 75 7.80 -3.73 3.21
N GLY A 76 8.54 -3.64 4.31
CA GLY A 76 8.60 -2.43 5.12
C GLY A 76 9.72 -2.50 6.15
N ILE A 77 10.07 -1.34 6.70
CA ILE A 77 10.92 -1.22 7.87
C ILE A 77 10.04 -1.15 9.13
N LEU A 78 10.56 -1.66 10.26
CA LEU A 78 9.88 -1.71 11.56
C LEU A 78 9.46 -0.33 12.06
#